data_AF-A0AAW4HIL2-F1
#
_entry.id   AF-A0AAW4HIL2-F1
#
_cell.length_a   1.000
_cell.length_b   1.000
_cell.length_c   1.000
_cell.angle_alpha   90.00
_cell.angle_beta   90.00
_cell.angle_gamma   90.00
#
_symmetry.space_group_name_H-M   'P 1'
#
loop_
_entity.id
_entity.type
_entity.pdbx_description
1 polymer ?
#
loop_
_entity_poly.entity_id
_entity_poly.type
_entity_poly.pdbx_seq_one_letter_code
_entity_poly.pdbx_strand_id
1 'polypeptide(L)' 'MHAAWHFWYAVIFGGESGLRKLGLCGIHPLTQR' A
#
# COMPACT_ATOMS: atom_id res chain seq x y z
N MET A 1 -0.71 -24.53 10.28
CA MET A 1 -0.21 -23.23 10.78
C MET A 1 0.45 -22.49 9.61
N HIS A 2 -0.33 -21.66 8.93
CA HIS A 2 0.09 -20.80 7.80
C HIS A 2 -0.71 -19.48 7.81
N ALA A 3 -1.87 -19.46 8.47
CA ALA A 3 -2.71 -18.27 8.60
C ALA A 3 -1.96 -17.06 9.19
N ALA A 4 -1.10 -17.23 10.19
CA ALA A 4 -0.30 -16.13 10.73
C ALA A 4 0.72 -15.58 9.72
N TRP A 5 1.28 -16.45 8.86
CA TRP A 5 2.22 -16.07 7.81
C TRP A 5 1.51 -15.30 6.67
N HIS A 6 0.39 -15.83 6.19
CA HIS A 6 -0.45 -15.14 5.20
C HIS A 6 -1.01 -13.82 5.73
N PHE A 7 -1.42 -13.78 7.00
CA PHE A 7 -1.94 -12.57 7.63
C PHE A 7 -0.85 -11.50 7.71
N TRP A 8 0.35 -11.88 8.13
CA TRP A 8 1.48 -10.95 8.16
C TRP A 8 1.83 -10.40 6.77
N TYR A 9 1.82 -11.26 5.75
CA TYR A 9 2.05 -10.83 4.36
C TYR A 9 0.95 -9.90 3.85
N ALA A 10 -0.31 -10.17 4.17
CA ALA A 10 -1.45 -9.33 3.79
C ALA A 10 -1.44 -7.95 4.50
N VAL A 11 -1.03 -7.90 5.78
CA VAL A 11 -0.89 -6.65 6.54
C VAL A 11 0.27 -5.81 5.99
N ILE A 12 1.45 -6.40 5.76
CA ILE A 12 2.59 -5.70 5.17
C ILE A 12 2.25 -5.25 3.74
N PHE A 13 1.77 -6.15 2.89
CA PHE A 13 1.53 -5.85 1.48
C PHE A 13 0.33 -4.92 1.26
N GLY A 14 -0.76 -5.08 2.02
CA GLY A 14 -1.93 -4.22 1.96
C GLY A 14 -1.66 -2.82 2.51
N GLY A 15 -0.92 -2.73 3.62
CA GLY A 15 -0.43 -1.47 4.18
C GLY A 15 0.54 -0.76 3.26
N GLU A 16 1.58 -1.44 2.77
CA GLU A 16 2.58 -0.88 1.84
C GLU A 16 1.97 -0.50 0.49
N SER A 17 1.03 -1.29 -0.06
CA SER A 17 0.40 -0.98 -1.35
C SER A 17 -0.61 0.16 -1.22
N GLY A 18 -1.36 0.22 -0.10
CA GLY A 18 -2.22 1.35 0.23
C GLY A 18 -1.41 2.62 0.45
N LEU A 19 -0.29 2.56 1.17
CA LEU A 19 0.62 3.67 1.41
C LEU A 19 1.37 4.09 0.14
N ARG A 20 1.83 3.15 -0.70
CA ARG A 20 2.41 3.45 -2.03
C ARG A 20 1.38 4.01 -2.97
N LYS A 21 0.11 3.59 -2.92
CA LYS A 21 -0.95 4.14 -3.77
C LYS A 21 -1.45 5.49 -3.28
N LEU A 22 -1.51 5.73 -1.97
CA LEU A 22 -1.78 7.06 -1.41
C LEU A 22 -0.61 8.02 -1.67
N GLY A 23 0.63 7.53 -1.64
CA GLY A 23 1.81 8.24 -2.12
C GLY A 23 1.68 8.56 -3.61
N LEU A 24 1.43 7.58 -4.48
CA LEU A 24 1.34 7.83 -5.93
C LEU A 24 0.07 8.59 -6.38
N CYS A 25 -1.02 8.55 -5.59
CA CYS A 25 -2.29 9.24 -5.87
C CYS A 25 -2.34 10.65 -5.21
N GLY A 26 -1.58 10.88 -4.13
CA GLY A 26 -1.42 12.19 -3.48
C GLY A 26 -0.15 12.96 -3.91
N ILE A 27 0.87 12.25 -4.41
CA ILE A 27 1.97 12.77 -5.24
C ILE A 27 1.56 12.74 -6.72
N HIS A 28 0.29 12.39 -7.02
CA HIS A 28 -0.31 12.72 -8.30
C HIS A 28 -0.10 14.23 -8.47
N PRO A 29 0.76 14.63 -9.41
CA PRO A 29 1.46 15.89 -9.32
C PRO A 29 0.45 17.01 -9.15
N LEU A 30 0.71 17.88 -8.18
CA LEU A 30 0.11 19.20 -8.05
C LEU A 30 0.53 20.11 -9.25
N THR A 31 0.65 19.51 -10.44
CA THR A 31 0.88 20.11 -11.74
C THR A 31 0.28 19.14 -12.77
N GLN A 32 -1.05 19.08 -12.80
CA GLN A 32 -1.75 18.85 -14.06
C GLN A 32 -2.70 20.01 -14.31
N ARG A 33 -2.15 21.22 -14.16
CA ARG A 33 -2.51 22.38 -14.98
C ARG A 33 -1.27 22.79 -15.75
#